data_AF-A0A945KI88-F1
#
_entry.id   AF-A0A945KI88-F1
#
_cell.length_a   1.000
_cell.length_b   1.000
_cell.length_c   1.000
_cell.angle_alpha   90.00
_cell.angle_beta   90.00
_cell.angle_gamma   90.00
#
_symmetry.space_group_name_H-M   'P 1'
#
loop_
_entity.id
_entity.type
_entity.pdbx_description
1 polymer ?
#
loop_
_entity_poly.entity_id
_entity_poly.type
_entity_poly.pdbx_seq_one_letter_code
_entity_poly.pdbx_strand_id
1 'polypeptide(L)'
;MKGSLSDWAVLSKARLQLMSSGAAIACAWMAADGHLSWPTALHLFFGLTLASNASAALNQVYEADAYAQMNRTKNRPIPAGRIDARDASRFAWVSGVVGIAWLGWFLNPLTAWLAFVMFA
;
A
#
# COMPACT_ATOMS: atom_id res chain seq x y z
N MET A 1 20.24 1.23 0.33
CA MET A 1 19.00 1.93 -0.09
C MET A 1 19.39 3.28 -0.66
N LYS A 2 19.25 3.47 -1.97
CA LYS A 2 19.35 4.80 -2.60
C LYS A 2 17.92 5.35 -2.73
N GLY A 3 17.73 6.65 -2.48
CA GLY A 3 16.42 7.30 -2.53
C GLY A 3 16.12 8.14 -1.29
N SER A 4 15.63 9.37 -1.48
CA SER A 4 15.23 10.26 -0.38
C SER A 4 13.92 9.78 0.27
N LEU A 5 13.65 10.17 1.51
CA LEU A 5 12.36 9.90 2.18
C LEU A 5 11.16 10.36 1.33
N SER A 6 11.33 11.46 0.59
CA SER A 6 10.33 11.96 -0.35
C SER A 6 10.05 11.00 -1.51
N ASP A 7 11.07 10.29 -2.01
CA ASP A 7 10.92 9.33 -3.10
C ASP A 7 10.12 8.11 -2.65
N TRP A 8 10.37 7.63 -1.43
CA TRP A 8 9.60 6.54 -0.83
C TRP A 8 8.14 6.94 -0.55
N ALA A 9 7.89 8.18 -0.13
CA ALA A 9 6.53 8.71 0.04
C ALA A 9 5.76 8.83 -1.28
N VAL A 10 6.45 9.13 -2.39
CA VAL A 10 5.87 9.12 -3.74
C VAL A 10 5.58 7.69 -4.20
N LEU A 11 6.48 6.75 -3.89
CA LEU A 11 6.30 5.33 -4.19
C LEU A 11 5.04 4.76 -3.53
N SER A 12 4.85 5.11 -2.26
CA SER A 12 3.73 4.67 -1.44
C SER A 12 2.42 5.38 -1.76
N LYS A 13 2.42 6.47 -2.55
CA LYS A 13 1.23 7.32 -2.74
C LYS A 13 0.54 7.64 -1.39
N ALA A 14 1.32 7.95 -0.35
CA ALA A 14 0.86 8.02 1.05
C ALA A 14 -0.43 8.83 1.26
N ARG A 15 -0.60 9.95 0.54
CA ARG A 15 -1.82 10.78 0.60
C ARG A 15 -3.08 10.04 0.16
N LEU A 16 -3.00 9.26 -0.92
CA LEU A 16 -4.13 8.47 -1.41
C LEU A 16 -4.51 7.37 -0.41
N GLN A 17 -3.50 6.80 0.27
CA GLN A 17 -3.72 5.72 1.23
C GLN A 17 -4.29 6.17 2.56
N LEU A 18 -3.92 7.36 3.02
CA LEU A 18 -4.58 8.01 4.14
C LEU A 18 -6.08 8.17 3.87
N MET A 19 -6.45 8.54 2.65
CA MET A 19 -7.86 8.66 2.24
C MET A 19 -8.55 7.30 2.17
N SER A 20 -7.94 6.29 1.54
CA SER A 20 -8.55 4.95 1.42
C SER A 20 -8.68 4.25 2.77
N SER A 21 -7.69 4.39 3.65
CA SER A 21 -7.72 3.77 4.98
C SER A 21 -8.75 4.44 5.89
N GLY A 22 -8.89 5.77 5.80
CA GLY A 22 -9.97 6.49 6.50
C GLY A 22 -11.36 6.05 6.03
N ALA A 23 -11.54 5.89 4.71
CA ALA A 23 -12.78 5.37 4.15
C ALA A 23 -13.08 3.94 4.62
N ALA A 24 -12.07 3.05 4.65
CA ALA A 24 -12.24 1.68 5.12
C ALA A 24 -12.66 1.62 6.60
N ILE A 25 -12.08 2.48 7.46
CA ILE A 25 -12.48 2.59 8.87
C ILE A 25 -13.93 3.10 8.98
N ALA A 26 -14.32 4.10 8.20
CA ALA A 26 -15.70 4.60 8.18
C ALA A 26 -16.68 3.50 7.74
N CYS A 27 -16.35 2.73 6.70
CA CYS A 27 -17.15 1.58 6.28
C CYS A 27 -17.23 0.50 7.37
N ALA A 28 -16.12 0.21 8.05
CA ALA A 28 -16.12 -0.75 9.15
C ALA A 28 -16.96 -0.27 10.34
N TRP A 29 -16.97 1.03 10.61
CA TRP A 29 -17.81 1.65 11.64
C TRP A 29 -19.30 1.57 11.29
N MET A 30 -19.65 1.84 10.03
CA MET A 30 -21.03 1.68 9.54
C MET A 30 -21.49 0.22 9.58
N ALA A 31 -20.61 -0.73 9.20
CA ALA A 31 -20.91 -2.16 9.23
C ALA A 31 -21.05 -2.73 10.64
N ALA A 32 -20.49 -2.04 11.64
CA ALA A 32 -20.59 -2.41 13.05
C ALA A 32 -21.70 -1.64 13.79
N ASP A 33 -22.65 -1.02 13.07
CA ASP A 33 -23.73 -0.19 13.65
C ASP A 33 -23.22 0.87 14.65
N GLY A 34 -22.04 1.45 14.36
CA GLY A 34 -21.40 2.44 15.20
C GLY A 34 -20.52 1.89 16.32
N HIS A 35 -20.48 0.56 16.52
CA HIS A 35 -19.72 -0.13 17.56
C HIS A 35 -18.38 -0.67 17.05
N LEU A 36 -17.52 0.20 16.50
CA LEU A 36 -16.16 -0.19 16.11
C LEU A 36 -15.20 -0.09 17.30
N SER A 37 -14.56 -1.20 17.65
CA SER A 37 -13.52 -1.17 18.68
C SER A 37 -12.27 -0.44 18.19
N TRP A 38 -11.65 0.37 19.06
CA TRP A 38 -10.38 1.06 18.76
C TRP A 38 -9.27 0.10 18.30
N PRO A 39 -9.07 -1.08 18.94
CA PRO A 39 -8.12 -2.07 18.43
C PRO A 39 -8.41 -2.50 16.99
N THR A 40 -9.67 -2.81 16.66
CA THR A 40 -10.05 -3.21 15.28
C THR A 40 -9.70 -2.12 14.28
N ALA A 41 -10.01 -0.85 14.59
CA ALA A 41 -9.69 0.28 13.72
C ALA A 41 -8.17 0.43 13.50
N LEU A 42 -7.36 0.26 14.55
CA LEU A 42 -5.90 0.33 14.46
C LEU A 42 -5.32 -0.81 13.62
N HIS A 43 -5.73 -2.07 13.88
CA HIS A 43 -5.23 -3.20 13.10
C HIS A 43 -5.64 -3.09 11.62
N LEU A 44 -6.86 -2.62 11.34
CA LEU A 44 -7.33 -2.35 9.99
C LEU A 44 -6.48 -1.26 9.32
N PHE A 45 -6.24 -0.13 10.00
CA PHE A 45 -5.41 0.95 9.47
C PHE A 45 -4.00 0.46 9.12
N PHE A 46 -3.34 -0.23 10.05
CA PHE A 46 -1.97 -0.72 9.85
C PHE A 46 -1.86 -1.74 8.72
N GLY A 47 -2.68 -2.79 8.78
CA GLY A 47 -2.63 -3.87 7.78
C GLY A 47 -3.02 -3.39 6.39
N LEU A 48 -4.05 -2.54 6.28
CA LEU A 48 -4.50 -2.00 5.01
C LEU A 48 -3.46 -1.04 4.41
N THR A 49 -2.87 -0.16 5.22
CA THR A 49 -1.81 0.75 4.77
C THR A 49 -0.61 -0.03 4.23
N LEU A 50 -0.20 -1.12 4.89
CA LEU A 50 0.89 -1.97 4.41
C LEU A 50 0.56 -2.64 3.08
N ALA A 51 -0.63 -3.23 2.95
CA ALA A 51 -1.06 -3.90 1.72
C ALA A 51 -1.24 -2.90 0.55
N SER A 52 -1.80 -1.71 0.81
CA SER A 52 -1.96 -0.67 -0.20
C SER A 52 -0.61 -0.08 -0.64
N ASN A 53 0.34 0.11 0.29
CA ASN A 53 1.72 0.53 -0.02
C ASN A 53 2.42 -0.45 -0.93
N ALA A 54 2.26 -1.74 -0.65
CA ALA A 54 2.78 -2.81 -1.46
C ALA A 54 2.21 -2.79 -2.89
N SER A 55 0.88 -2.72 -3.02
CA SER A 55 0.20 -2.62 -4.31
C SER A 55 0.65 -1.40 -5.12
N ALA A 56 0.72 -0.21 -4.49
CA ALA A 56 1.16 1.01 -5.14
C ALA A 56 2.62 0.94 -5.61
N ALA A 57 3.51 0.35 -4.80
CA ALA A 57 4.91 0.17 -5.15
C ALA A 57 5.09 -0.81 -6.31
N LEU A 58 4.42 -1.97 -6.28
CA LEU A 58 4.44 -2.93 -7.39
C LEU A 58 3.93 -2.31 -8.68
N ASN A 59 2.81 -1.58 -8.62
CA ASN A 59 2.26 -0.92 -9.81
C ASN A 59 3.25 0.05 -10.44
N GLN A 60 4.05 0.76 -9.63
CA GLN A 60 5.09 1.65 -10.17
C GLN A 60 6.29 0.88 -10.74
N VAL A 61 6.59 -0.31 -10.21
CA VAL A 61 7.62 -1.20 -10.77
C VAL A 61 7.16 -1.74 -12.13
N TYR A 62 5.92 -2.23 -12.24
CA TYR A 62 5.37 -2.75 -13.49
C TYR A 62 5.26 -1.70 -14.60
N GLU A 63 4.86 -0.47 -14.25
CA GLU A 63 4.71 0.62 -15.22
C GLU A 63 6.01 1.43 -15.45
N ALA A 64 7.15 1.00 -14.89
CA ALA A 64 8.40 1.77 -14.91
C ALA A 64 8.85 2.12 -16.35
N ASP A 65 8.81 1.15 -17.26
CA ASP A 65 9.23 1.33 -18.65
C ASP A 65 8.31 2.30 -19.41
N ALA A 66 6.99 2.18 -19.22
CA ALA A 66 6.01 3.10 -19.81
C ALA A 66 6.17 4.52 -19.25
N TYR A 67 6.42 4.65 -17.95
CA TYR A 67 6.64 5.96 -17.33
C TYR A 67 7.92 6.63 -17.81
N ALA A 68 8.96 5.87 -18.17
CA ALA A 68 10.20 6.42 -18.74
C ALA A 68 9.98 7.12 -20.09
N GLN A 69 9.00 6.66 -20.89
CA GLN A 69 8.68 7.23 -22.20
C GLN A 69 7.77 8.48 -22.14
N MET A 70 7.23 8.82 -20.96
CA MET A 70 6.25 9.89 -20.79
C MET A 70 6.86 11.14 -20.14
N ASN A 71 6.72 12.31 -20.79
CA ASN A 71 7.25 13.58 -20.27
C ASN A 71 6.74 13.95 -18.87
N ARG A 72 5.51 13.57 -18.52
CA ARG A 72 4.90 13.85 -17.21
C ARG A 72 5.40 12.94 -16.09
N THR A 73 5.85 11.72 -16.39
CA THR A 73 6.12 10.66 -15.39
C THR A 73 7.54 10.11 -15.41
N LYS A 74 8.38 10.49 -16.38
CA LYS A 74 9.79 10.09 -16.47
C LYS A 74 10.63 10.45 -15.24
N ASN A 75 10.21 11.48 -14.49
CA ASN A 75 10.91 11.94 -13.28
C ASN A 75 10.48 11.20 -12.00
N ARG A 76 9.61 10.19 -12.09
CA ARG A 76 9.22 9.35 -10.94
C ARG A 76 10.43 8.57 -10.40
N PRO A 77 10.40 8.12 -9.13
CA PRO A 77 11.57 7.55 -8.46
C PRO A 77 12.20 6.35 -9.17
N ILE A 78 11.38 5.43 -9.69
CA ILE A 78 11.87 4.22 -10.38
C ILE A 78 12.37 4.54 -11.81
N PRO A 79 11.59 5.20 -12.71
CA PRO A 79 12.05 5.51 -14.06
C PRO A 79 13.27 6.45 -14.10
N ALA A 80 13.41 7.34 -13.10
CA ALA A 80 14.55 8.24 -12.97
C ALA A 80 15.79 7.57 -12.33
N GLY A 81 15.72 6.28 -11.97
CA GLY A 81 16.82 5.53 -11.36
C GLY A 81 17.17 5.95 -9.92
N ARG A 82 16.32 6.73 -9.25
CA ARG A 82 16.54 7.14 -7.84
C ARG A 82 16.28 6.00 -6.85
N ILE A 83 15.35 5.11 -7.20
CA ILE A 83 15.06 3.86 -6.49
C ILE A 83 15.21 2.72 -7.49
N ASP A 84 15.99 1.70 -7.14
CA ASP A 84 16.13 0.48 -7.95
C ASP A 84 14.80 -0.30 -7.95
N ALA A 85 14.35 -0.73 -9.13
CA ALA A 85 13.12 -1.49 -9.31
C ALA A 85 13.14 -2.80 -8.50
N ARG A 86 14.31 -3.43 -8.34
CA ARG A 86 14.47 -4.65 -7.55
C ARG A 86 14.27 -4.39 -6.05
N ASP A 87 14.80 -3.28 -5.53
CA ASP A 87 14.61 -2.88 -4.13
C ASP A 87 13.16 -2.48 -3.86
N ALA A 88 12.52 -1.74 -4.78
CA ALA A 88 11.11 -1.41 -4.70
C ALA A 88 10.21 -2.66 -4.72
N SER A 89 10.51 -3.64 -5.58
CA SER A 89 9.79 -4.91 -5.64
C SER A 89 9.93 -5.72 -4.34
N ARG A 90 11.14 -5.81 -3.78
CA ARG A 90 11.36 -6.47 -2.48
C ARG A 90 10.57 -5.80 -1.36
N PHE A 91 10.62 -4.47 -1.28
CA PHE A 91 9.85 -3.71 -0.31
C PHE A 91 8.36 -3.99 -0.45
N ALA A 92 7.85 -4.03 -1.68
CA ALA A 92 6.46 -4.27 -1.94
C ALA A 92 6.01 -5.68 -1.53
N TRP A 93 6.75 -6.72 -1.93
CA TRP A 93 6.43 -8.10 -1.53
C TRP A 93 6.46 -8.30 -0.02
N VAL A 94 7.49 -7.79 0.67
CA VAL A 94 7.58 -7.89 2.14
C VAL A 94 6.41 -7.16 2.79
N SER A 95 6.13 -5.91 2.38
CA SER A 95 5.05 -5.12 2.96
C SER A 95 3.67 -5.74 2.70
N GLY A 96 3.46 -6.31 1.50
CA GLY A 96 2.20 -6.95 1.12
C GLY A 96 1.95 -8.21 1.93
N VAL A 97 2.93 -9.10 2.02
CA VAL A 97 2.82 -10.33 2.80
C VAL A 97 2.60 -10.02 4.28
N VAL A 98 3.36 -9.07 4.84
CA VAL A 98 3.19 -8.65 6.25
C VAL A 98 1.82 -8.03 6.48
N GLY A 99 1.35 -7.15 5.58
CA GLY A 99 0.04 -6.52 5.69
C GLY A 99 -1.12 -7.51 5.61
N ILE A 100 -1.07 -8.45 4.67
CA ILE A 100 -2.09 -9.51 4.51
C ILE A 100 -2.10 -10.44 5.72
N ALA A 101 -0.93 -10.90 6.17
CA ALA A 101 -0.82 -11.75 7.35
C ALA A 101 -1.31 -11.04 8.62
N TRP A 102 -1.02 -9.75 8.76
CA TRP A 102 -1.49 -8.91 9.86
C TRP A 102 -3.02 -8.82 9.92
N LEU A 103 -3.66 -8.53 8.78
CA LEU A 103 -5.12 -8.49 8.70
C LEU A 103 -5.74 -9.86 9.01
N GLY A 104 -5.13 -10.95 8.54
CA GLY A 104 -5.60 -12.31 8.80
C GLY A 104 -5.53 -12.71 10.28
N TRP A 105 -4.45 -12.31 10.96
CA TRP A 105 -4.23 -12.67 12.36
C TRP A 105 -5.06 -11.84 13.34
N PHE A 106 -5.17 -10.53 13.10
CA PHE A 106 -5.79 -9.60 14.06
C PHE A 106 -7.25 -9.25 13.76
N LEU A 107 -7.72 -9.50 12.54
CA LEU A 107 -9.11 -9.23 12.15
C LEU A 107 -9.81 -10.53 11.77
N ASN A 108 -9.74 -10.92 10.49
CA ASN A 108 -10.40 -12.11 9.99
C ASN A 108 -9.85 -12.53 8.61
N PRO A 109 -10.04 -13.80 8.20
CA PRO A 109 -9.58 -14.31 6.90
C PRO A 109 -10.17 -13.59 5.69
N LEU A 110 -11.42 -13.10 5.78
CA LEU A 110 -12.07 -12.39 4.67
C LEU A 110 -11.34 -11.06 4.35
N THR A 111 -10.97 -10.29 5.37
CA THR A 111 -10.21 -9.05 5.20
C THR A 111 -8.82 -9.31 4.62
N ALA A 112 -8.16 -10.39 5.03
CA ALA A 112 -6.88 -10.81 4.45
C ALA A 112 -7.03 -11.19 2.97
N TRP A 113 -8.09 -11.92 2.61
CA TRP A 113 -8.38 -12.29 1.23
C TRP A 113 -8.62 -11.07 0.34
N LEU A 114 -9.41 -10.10 0.80
CA LEU A 114 -9.63 -8.86 0.06
C LEU A 114 -8.33 -8.05 -0.12
N ALA A 115 -7.48 -8.01 0.92
CA ALA A 115 -6.17 -7.38 0.82
C ALA A 115 -5.24 -8.10 -0.16
N PHE A 116 -5.31 -9.43 -0.24
CA PHE A 116 -4.60 -10.22 -1.23
C PHE A 116 -5.06 -9.90 -2.66
N VAL A 117 -6.37 -9.83 -2.91
CA VAL A 117 -6.92 -9.48 -4.22
C VAL A 117 -6.55 -8.05 -4.64
N MET A 118 -6.43 -7.11 -3.70
CA MET A 118 -5.95 -5.75 -3.98
C MET A 118 -4.44 -5.70 -4.30
N PHE A 119 -3.66 -6.61 -3.71
CA PHE A 119 -2.22 -6.68 -3.86
C PHE A 119 -1.78 -7.43 -5.13
N ALA A 120 -2.50 -8.49 -5.50
CA ALA A 120 -2.26 -9.34 -6.67
C ALA A 120 -2.75 -8.68 -7.96
#